data_AF-A0A4P2R3K8-F1
#
_entry.id   AF-A0A4P2R3K8-F1
#
_cell.length_a   1.000
_cell.length_b   1.000
_cell.length_c   1.000
_cell.angle_alpha   90.00
_cell.angle_beta   90.00
_cell.angle_gamma   90.00
#
_symmetry.space_group_name_H-M   'P 1'
#
loop_
_entity.id
_entity.type
_entity.pdbx_description
1 polymer ?
#
loop_
_entity_poly.entity_id
_entity_poly.type
_entity_poly.pdbx_seq_one_letter_code
_entity_poly.pdbx_strand_id
1 'polypeptide(L)'
;MMTKDDAIEMANNFLAREMGPEPKMAGERCELIPVSAHADINRRWRILYRFNLIDSPGSVVDSSLIVIVDPATGEVRAGELNL
;
A
#
# COMPACT_ATOMS: atom_id res chain seq x y z
N MET A 1 -6.68 -10.50 17.88
CA MET A 1 -5.89 -10.94 16.71
C MET A 1 -6.18 -9.93 15.62
N MET A 2 -5.15 -9.32 15.02
CA MET A 2 -5.31 -8.31 13.98
C MET A 2 -6.00 -8.92 12.76
N THR A 3 -7.09 -8.30 12.30
CA THR A 3 -7.83 -8.71 11.11
C THR A 3 -7.16 -8.18 9.84
N LYS A 4 -7.66 -8.64 8.68
CA LYS A 4 -7.25 -8.09 7.38
C LYS A 4 -7.56 -6.59 7.29
N ASP A 5 -8.72 -6.18 7.79
CA ASP A 5 -9.20 -4.79 7.68
C ASP A 5 -8.38 -3.87 8.58
N ASP A 6 -8.05 -4.31 9.80
CA ASP A 6 -7.15 -3.58 10.71
C ASP A 6 -5.78 -3.34 10.05
N ALA A 7 -5.24 -4.36 9.37
CA ALA A 7 -3.95 -4.24 8.70
C ALA A 7 -4.00 -3.29 7.50
N ILE A 8 -5.08 -3.31 6.72
CA ILE A 8 -5.29 -2.37 5.60
C ILE A 8 -5.42 -0.94 6.14
N GLU A 9 -6.14 -0.73 7.25
CA GLU A 9 -6.25 0.57 7.89
C GLU A 9 -4.89 1.09 8.35
N MET A 10 -4.08 0.25 9.02
CA MET A 10 -2.72 0.61 9.43
C MET A 10 -1.82 0.96 8.24
N ALA A 11 -1.90 0.19 7.16
CA ALA A 11 -1.14 0.47 5.94
C ALA A 11 -1.57 1.77 5.26
N ASN A 12 -2.87 2.06 5.19
CA ASN A 12 -3.39 3.32 4.65
C ASN A 12 -2.91 4.52 5.47
N ASN A 13 -2.95 4.42 6.80
CA ASN A 13 -2.46 5.46 7.70
C ASN A 13 -0.96 5.69 7.55
N PHE A 14 -0.17 4.62 7.37
CA PHE A 14 1.25 4.72 7.06
C PHE A 14 1.49 5.45 5.73
N LEU A 15 0.82 5.03 4.65
CA LEU A 15 0.98 5.62 3.32
C LEU A 15 0.58 7.10 3.27
N ALA A 16 -0.52 7.47 3.94
CA ALA A 16 -0.97 8.86 4.03
C ALA A 16 0.06 9.77 4.71
N ARG A 17 0.82 9.24 5.68
CA ARG A 17 1.89 9.97 6.36
C ARG A 17 3.14 10.10 5.49
N GLU A 18 3.51 9.05 4.79
CA GLU A 18 4.72 9.03 3.94
C GLU A 18 4.54 9.85 2.65
N MET A 19 3.38 9.76 2.01
CA MET A 19 3.14 10.37 0.70
C MET A 19 2.51 11.76 0.79
N GLY A 20 1.97 12.12 1.96
CA GLY A 20 1.23 13.37 2.16
C GLY A 20 -0.17 13.34 1.53
N PRO A 21 -0.88 14.48 1.57
CA PRO A 21 -2.30 14.55 1.22
C PRO A 21 -2.59 14.45 -0.28
N GLU A 22 -1.57 14.60 -1.14
CA GLU A 22 -1.71 14.56 -2.59
C GLU A 22 -0.56 13.74 -3.19
N PRO A 23 -0.65 12.38 -3.16
CA PRO A 23 0.37 11.52 -3.71
C PRO A 23 0.53 11.80 -5.21
N LYS A 24 1.78 11.80 -5.68
CA LYS A 24 2.11 11.97 -7.09
C LYS A 24 3.01 10.87 -7.60
N MET A 25 2.74 10.43 -8.82
CA MET A 25 3.56 9.47 -9.56
C MET A 25 3.84 10.04 -10.94
N ALA A 26 5.13 10.10 -11.31
CA ALA A 26 5.58 10.75 -12.55
C ALA A 26 5.06 12.20 -12.75
N GLY A 27 4.75 12.90 -11.66
CA GLY A 27 4.20 14.28 -11.69
C GLY A 27 2.67 14.37 -11.74
N GLU A 28 1.97 13.25 -11.93
CA GLU A 28 0.50 13.18 -11.95
C GLU A 28 -0.05 12.77 -10.59
N ARG A 29 -1.25 13.25 -10.21
CA ARG A 29 -1.89 12.84 -8.96
C ARG A 29 -2.30 11.37 -9.05
N CYS A 30 -2.07 10.65 -7.96
CA CYS A 30 -2.43 9.25 -7.87
C CYS A 30 -3.10 8.91 -6.54
N GLU A 31 -3.88 7.83 -6.58
CA GLU A 31 -4.41 7.16 -5.39
C GLU A 31 -3.83 5.74 -5.31
N LEU A 32 -3.65 5.25 -4.09
CA LEU A 32 -3.21 3.87 -3.84
C LEU A 32 -4.40 3.02 -3.45
N ILE A 33 -4.71 2.03 -4.28
CA ILE A 33 -5.83 1.14 -4.05
C ILE A 33 -5.31 -0.21 -3.56
N PRO A 34 -5.69 -0.68 -2.35
CA PRO A 34 -5.36 -2.03 -1.91
C PRO A 34 -6.09 -3.05 -2.78
N VAL A 35 -5.34 -3.90 -3.48
CA VAL A 35 -5.90 -4.91 -4.40
C VAL A 35 -5.84 -6.32 -3.84
N SER A 36 -4.94 -6.59 -2.88
CA SER A 36 -4.82 -7.88 -2.21
C SER A 36 -4.20 -7.71 -0.83
N ALA A 37 -4.57 -8.57 0.11
CA ALA A 37 -3.92 -8.67 1.42
C ALA A 37 -3.95 -10.10 1.92
N HIS A 38 -2.80 -10.60 2.38
CA HIS A 38 -2.66 -11.93 2.95
C HIS A 38 -1.60 -11.95 4.06
N ALA A 39 -1.74 -12.86 5.02
CA ALA A 39 -0.73 -13.10 6.03
C ALA A 39 0.38 -14.02 5.47
N ASP A 40 1.64 -13.68 5.74
CA ASP A 40 2.80 -14.53 5.43
C ASP A 40 3.02 -15.61 6.50
N ILE A 41 4.03 -16.46 6.30
CA ILE A 41 4.38 -17.53 7.25
C ILE A 41 4.74 -17.02 8.66
N ASN A 42 5.18 -15.77 8.77
CA ASN A 42 5.51 -15.11 10.04
C ASN A 42 4.31 -14.34 10.62
N ARG A 43 3.10 -14.57 10.08
CA ARG A 43 1.86 -13.88 10.45
C ARG A 43 1.87 -12.37 10.21
N ARG A 44 2.76 -11.87 9.35
CA ARG A 44 2.76 -10.46 8.94
C ARG A 44 1.80 -10.27 7.78
N TRP A 45 1.05 -9.19 7.77
CA TRP A 45 0.17 -8.86 6.66
C TRP A 45 0.98 -8.24 5.52
N ARG A 46 0.89 -8.81 4.32
CA ARG A 46 1.43 -8.25 3.08
C ARG A 46 0.26 -7.74 2.25
N ILE A 47 0.24 -6.43 2.01
CA ILE A 47 -0.85 -5.74 1.32
C ILE A 47 -0.30 -5.17 0.02
N LEU A 48 -0.85 -5.62 -1.10
CA LEU A 48 -0.50 -5.14 -2.43
C LEU A 48 -1.39 -3.94 -2.77
N TYR A 49 -0.76 -2.83 -3.13
CA TYR A 49 -1.38 -1.62 -3.63
C TYR A 49 -1.07 -1.43 -5.10
N ARG A 50 -2.07 -0.96 -5.84
CA ARG A 50 -1.94 -0.48 -7.21
C ARG A 50 -2.06 1.05 -7.20
N PHE A 51 -1.25 1.72 -8.00
CA PHE A 51 -1.40 3.15 -8.26
C PHE A 51 -2.47 3.37 -9.34
N ASN A 52 -3.42 4.24 -9.06
CA ASN A 52 -4.41 4.71 -10.04
C ASN A 52 -4.16 6.21 -10.29
N LEU A 53 -3.86 6.58 -11.54
CA LEU A 53 -3.68 7.97 -11.92
C LEU A 53 -5.05 8.65 -12.04
N ILE A 54 -5.22 9.74 -11.30
CA ILE A 54 -6.49 10.50 -11.26
C ILE A 54 -6.62 11.37 -12.51
N ASP A 55 -5.52 11.99 -12.92
CA ASP A 55 -5.50 12.96 -14.03
C ASP A 55 -5.46 12.28 -15.42
N SER A 56 -5.13 10.98 -15.48
CA SER A 56 -5.08 10.18 -16.71
C SER A 56 -5.79 8.82 -16.55
N PRO A 57 -7.14 8.80 -16.45
CA PRO A 57 -7.89 7.58 -16.29
C PRO A 57 -7.74 6.65 -17.52
N GLY A 58 -7.24 5.44 -17.30
CA GLY A 58 -6.94 4.46 -18.35
C GLY A 58 -5.46 4.28 -18.64
N SER A 59 -4.60 5.16 -18.13
CA SER A 59 -3.16 4.95 -18.12
C SER A 59 -2.82 3.87 -17.09
N VAL A 60 -2.26 2.76 -17.55
CA VAL A 60 -1.77 1.68 -16.67
C VAL A 60 -0.36 2.05 -16.25
N VAL A 61 -0.19 2.42 -14.98
CA VAL A 61 1.13 2.42 -14.37
C VAL A 61 1.39 1.01 -13.89
N ASP A 62 2.37 0.34 -14.52
CA ASP A 62 2.85 -0.98 -14.08
C ASP A 62 3.79 -0.83 -12.88
N SER A 63 3.27 -0.20 -11.82
CA SER A 63 3.96 -0.07 -10.55
C SER A 63 3.01 -0.52 -9.46
N SER A 64 3.54 -1.31 -8.54
CA SER A 64 2.81 -1.78 -7.38
C SER A 64 3.67 -1.61 -6.15
N LEU A 65 3.00 -1.43 -5.02
CA LEU A 65 3.64 -1.24 -3.74
C LEU A 65 3.16 -2.34 -2.80
N ILE A 66 4.10 -3.00 -2.11
CA ILE A 66 3.73 -3.89 -1.01
C ILE A 66 3.92 -3.13 0.30
N VAL A 67 2.89 -3.07 1.12
CA VAL A 67 3.03 -2.65 2.52
C VAL A 67 3.02 -3.89 3.40
N ILE A 68 3.99 -3.98 4.31
CA ILE A 68 4.11 -5.05 5.30
C ILE A 68 3.73 -4.47 6.66
N VAL A 69 2.74 -5.09 7.31
CA VAL A 69 2.34 -4.78 8.69
C VAL A 69 2.71 -5.96 9.57
N ASP A 70 3.54 -5.72 10.58
CA ASP A 70 3.87 -6.71 11.59
C ASP A 70 2.94 -6.56 12.80
N PRO A 71 1.98 -7.48 13.01
CA PRO A 71 1.05 -7.37 14.12
C PRO A 71 1.68 -7.64 15.49
N ALA A 72 2.88 -8.23 15.54
CA ALA A 72 3.56 -8.51 16.81
C ALA A 72 4.27 -7.26 17.34
N THR A 73 4.81 -6.42 16.45
CA THR A 73 5.57 -5.21 16.82
C THR A 73 4.81 -3.92 16.57
N GLY A 74 3.76 -3.95 15.74
CA GLY A 74 3.07 -2.76 15.24
C GLY A 74 3.85 -2.01 14.15
N GLU A 75 4.97 -2.56 13.67
CA GLU A 75 5.78 -1.97 12.60
C GLU A 75 5.03 -2.02 11.27
N VAL A 76 5.09 -0.91 10.52
CA VAL A 76 4.57 -0.82 9.15
C VAL A 76 5.68 -0.32 8.25
N ARG A 77 5.89 -0.99 7.11
CA ARG A 77 6.91 -0.58 6.13
C ARG A 77 6.46 -0.83 4.70
N ALA A 78 6.90 0.06 3.80
CA ALA A 78 6.86 -0.15 2.37
C ALA A 78 7.98 -1.12 1.96
N GLY A 79 7.64 -2.14 1.19
CA GLY A 79 8.58 -2.97 0.43
C GLY A 79 8.43 -2.66 -1.05
N GLU A 80 9.55 -2.42 -1.73
CA GLU A 80 9.57 -2.33 -3.18
C GLU A 80 9.36 -3.73 -3.77
N LEU A 81 8.44 -3.83 -4.74
CA LEU A 81 8.43 -4.95 -5.68
C LEU A 81 9.49 -4.62 -6.74
N ASN A 82 10.65 -5.27 -6.66
CA ASN A 82 11.50 -5.38 -7.85
C ASN A 82 10.71 -6.19 -8.87
N LEU A 83 10.14 -5.52 -9.87
CA LEU A 83 9.60 -6.14 -11.09
C LEU A 83 10.75 -6.61 -11.98
#